data_AF-A0A0P7W4G5-F1
#
_entry.id   AF-A0A0P7W4G5-F1
#
_cell.length_a   1.000
_cell.length_b   1.000
_cell.length_c   1.000
_cell.angle_alpha   90.00
_cell.angle_beta   90.00
_cell.angle_gamma   90.00
#
_symmetry.space_group_name_H-M   'P 1'
#
loop_
_entity.id
_entity.type
_entity.pdbx_description
1 polymer ?
#
loop_
_entity_poly.entity_id
_entity_poly.type
_entity_poly.pdbx_seq_one_letter_code
_entity_poly.pdbx_strand_id
1 'polypeptide(L)'
;MQIVRTIVWVLIVIAVLAFSLFNWEPVEITLWDNLVLETKVPALVIIAFLLGLVPMWLYHRSVKWSLRRRIRSLENSLKSNALSRRHEPHHGDTPAPATAPTPVPAPVHDPAPKSVDSDGASGDTLAPVPRNPSE
;
A
#
# COMPACT_ATOMS: atom_id res chain seq x y z
N MET A 1 9.08 -4.24 -23.44
CA MET A 1 10.07 -3.50 -22.63
C MET A 1 11.18 -4.37 -22.01
N GLN A 2 11.10 -5.70 -22.01
CA GLN A 2 12.15 -6.54 -21.39
C GLN A 2 13.49 -6.48 -22.14
N ILE A 3 13.49 -6.48 -23.48
CA ILE A 3 14.71 -6.33 -24.30
C ILE A 3 15.44 -5.01 -24.00
N VAL A 4 14.70 -3.90 -23.95
CA VAL A 4 15.30 -2.58 -23.64
C VAL A 4 15.92 -2.60 -22.25
N ARG A 5 15.21 -3.18 -21.27
CA ARG A 5 15.72 -3.31 -19.90
C ARG A 5 16.98 -4.18 -19.83
N THR A 6 17.07 -5.26 -20.61
CA THR A 6 18.27 -6.11 -20.65
C THR A 6 19.44 -5.41 -21.33
N ILE A 7 19.21 -4.68 -22.43
CA ILE A 7 20.25 -3.91 -23.12
C ILE A 7 20.84 -2.84 -22.18
N VAL A 8 20.00 -2.09 -21.47
CA VAL A 8 20.46 -1.09 -20.50
C VAL A 8 21.28 -1.75 -19.39
N TRP A 9 20.83 -2.89 -18.85
CA TRP A 9 21.58 -3.61 -17.83
C TRP A 9 22.93 -4.12 -18.33
N VAL A 10 22.97 -4.66 -19.55
CA VAL A 10 24.21 -5.11 -20.19
C VAL A 10 25.17 -3.93 -20.38
N LEU A 11 24.68 -2.78 -20.84
CA LEU A 11 25.49 -1.56 -20.97
C LEU A 11 26.07 -1.10 -19.63
N ILE A 12 25.27 -1.11 -18.56
CA ILE A 12 25.74 -0.77 -17.20
C ILE A 12 26.84 -1.75 -16.76
N VAL A 13 26.64 -3.07 -16.95
CA VAL A 13 27.63 -4.07 -16.58
C VAL A 13 28.94 -3.87 -17.35
N ILE A 14 28.86 -3.63 -18.66
CA ILE A 14 30.04 -3.34 -19.49
C ILE A 14 30.74 -2.06 -19.01
N ALA A 15 29.99 -1.00 -18.71
CA ALA A 15 30.55 0.25 -18.20
C ALA A 15 31.27 0.06 -16.86
N VAL A 16 30.67 -0.69 -15.92
CA VAL A 16 31.29 -1.02 -14.64
C VAL A 16 32.55 -1.87 -14.83
N LEU A 17 32.51 -2.83 -15.75
CA LEU A 17 33.66 -3.70 -16.03
C LEU A 17 34.82 -2.90 -16.65
N ALA A 18 34.53 -2.05 -17.63
CA ALA A 18 35.51 -1.15 -18.22
C ALA A 18 36.09 -0.20 -17.16
N PHE A 19 35.23 0.43 -16.35
CA PHE A 19 35.67 1.28 -15.24
C PHE A 19 36.60 0.52 -14.29
N SER A 20 36.27 -0.73 -13.96
CA SER A 20 37.08 -1.57 -13.09
C SER A 20 38.46 -1.87 -13.68
N LEU A 21 38.54 -2.17 -14.97
CA LEU A 21 39.81 -2.46 -15.65
C LEU A 21 40.70 -1.21 -15.74
N PHE A 22 40.12 -0.05 -16.04
CA PHE A 22 40.88 1.21 -16.17
C PHE A 22 41.30 1.80 -14.82
N ASN A 23 40.55 1.54 -13.75
CA ASN A 23 40.81 2.12 -12.43
C ASN A 23 41.32 1.07 -11.44
N TRP A 24 42.21 0.17 -11.88
CA TRP A 24 42.79 -0.88 -11.02
C TRP A 24 43.89 -0.34 -10.08
N GLU A 25 43.67 0.85 -9.53
CA GLU A 25 44.61 1.47 -8.61
C GLU A 25 44.26 1.05 -7.17
N PRO A 26 45.22 0.51 -6.40
CA PRO A 26 45.01 0.25 -5.00
C PRO A 26 44.87 1.59 -4.27
N VAL A 27 43.74 1.79 -3.59
CA VAL A 27 43.57 2.93 -2.67
C VAL A 27 43.72 2.42 -1.25
N GLU A 28 44.71 2.98 -0.58
CA GLU A 28 44.96 2.76 0.83
C GLU A 28 43.96 3.59 1.63
N ILE A 29 43.01 2.93 2.31
CA ILE A 29 42.16 3.59 3.32
C ILE A 29 42.69 3.19 4.69
N THR A 30 43.27 4.15 5.39
CA THR A 30 43.72 3.98 6.78
C THR A 30 42.51 4.08 7.70
N LEU A 31 41.98 2.94 8.18
CA LEU A 31 40.81 2.93 9.10
C LEU A 31 41.23 3.22 10.54
N TRP A 32 42.47 2.88 10.91
CA TRP A 32 43.13 3.20 12.19
C TRP A 32 44.64 3.26 11.97
N ASP A 33 45.38 3.84 12.91
CA ASP A 33 46.83 4.18 12.86
C ASP A 33 47.77 3.04 12.38
N ASN A 34 47.30 1.79 12.37
CA ASN A 34 48.04 0.63 11.85
C ASN A 34 47.17 -0.37 11.04
N LEU A 35 45.96 0.01 10.62
CA LEU A 35 45.06 -0.84 9.82
C LEU A 35 44.78 -0.19 8.47
N VAL A 36 45.63 -0.52 7.50
CA VAL A 36 45.49 -0.11 6.11
C VAL A 36 44.67 -1.16 5.39
N LEU A 37 43.44 -0.80 5.02
CA LEU A 37 42.61 -1.64 4.17
C LEU A 37 42.83 -1.19 2.72
N GLU A 38 43.64 -1.95 2.00
CA GLU A 38 43.82 -1.76 0.57
C GLU A 38 42.54 -2.18 -0.16
N THR A 39 41.70 -1.20 -0.48
CA THR A 39 40.46 -1.44 -1.21
C THR A 39 40.60 -0.76 -2.57
N LYS A 40 40.43 -1.51 -3.67
CA LYS A 40 40.61 -0.94 -5.01
C LYS A 40 39.53 0.09 -5.32
N VAL A 41 39.89 1.16 -6.05
CA VAL A 41 38.95 2.21 -6.53
C VAL A 41 37.63 1.66 -7.10
N PRO A 42 37.61 0.58 -7.91
CA PRO A 42 36.38 0.09 -8.52
C PRO A 42 35.38 -0.42 -7.48
N ALA A 43 35.86 -1.00 -6.39
CA ALA A 43 35.00 -1.49 -5.31
C ALA A 43 34.27 -0.33 -4.64
N LEU A 44 34.94 0.80 -4.40
CA LEU A 44 34.33 1.99 -3.81
C LEU A 44 33.25 2.60 -4.71
N VAL A 45 33.50 2.66 -6.03
CA VAL A 45 32.51 3.18 -6.98
C VAL A 45 31.29 2.29 -7.06
N ILE A 46 31.47 0.96 -7.07
CA ILE A 46 30.36 0.02 -7.01
C ILE A 46 29.58 0.20 -5.70
N ILE A 47 30.25 0.32 -4.56
CA ILE A 47 29.59 0.51 -3.26
C ILE A 47 28.82 1.82 -3.22
N ALA A 48 29.40 2.94 -3.66
CA ALA A 48 28.74 4.24 -3.72
C ALA A 48 27.53 4.21 -4.66
N PHE A 49 27.67 3.56 -5.82
CA PHE A 49 26.57 3.36 -6.76
C PHE A 49 25.45 2.51 -6.17
N LEU A 50 25.79 1.40 -5.49
CA LEU A 50 24.80 0.56 -4.81
C LEU A 50 24.12 1.33 -3.67
N LEU A 51 24.85 2.13 -2.91
CA LEU A 51 24.29 2.94 -1.82
C LEU A 51 23.29 3.98 -2.35
N GLY A 52 23.50 4.55 -3.54
CA GLY A 52 22.52 5.42 -4.18
C GLY A 52 21.36 4.66 -4.84
N LEU A 53 21.64 3.54 -5.50
CA LEU A 53 20.67 2.84 -6.34
C LEU A 53 19.76 1.90 -5.54
N VAL A 54 20.31 1.14 -4.58
CA VAL A 54 19.58 0.12 -3.81
C VAL A 54 18.40 0.70 -3.04
N PRO A 55 18.54 1.77 -2.22
CA PRO A 55 17.41 2.31 -1.47
C PRO A 55 16.31 2.85 -2.39
N MET A 56 16.68 3.55 -3.46
CA MET A 56 15.73 4.07 -4.44
C MET A 56 14.99 2.94 -5.18
N TRP A 57 15.73 1.92 -5.61
CA TRP A 57 15.17 0.76 -6.30
C TRP A 57 14.25 -0.07 -5.38
N LEU A 58 14.67 -0.28 -4.14
CA LEU A 58 13.91 -1.04 -3.14
C LEU A 58 12.60 -0.34 -2.82
N TYR A 59 12.61 0.99 -2.66
CA TYR A 59 11.38 1.77 -2.47
C TYR A 59 10.41 1.57 -3.64
N HIS A 60 10.89 1.77 -4.86
CA HIS A 60 10.05 1.65 -6.05
C HIS A 60 9.52 0.21 -6.24
N ARG A 61 10.31 -0.80 -5.89
CA ARG A 61 9.91 -2.21 -5.90
C ARG A 61 8.86 -2.52 -4.83
N SER A 62 9.01 -1.94 -3.64
CA SER A 62 8.11 -2.12 -2.49
C SER A 62 6.69 -1.63 -2.80
N VAL A 63 6.58 -0.44 -3.40
CA VAL A 63 5.28 0.13 -3.82
C VAL A 63 4.61 -0.79 -4.85
N LYS A 64 5.32 -1.23 -5.88
CA LYS A 64 4.76 -2.18 -6.86
C LYS A 64 4.32 -3.50 -6.22
N TRP A 65 5.04 -3.98 -5.21
CA TRP A 65 4.69 -5.20 -4.51
C TRP A 65 3.44 -5.02 -3.63
N SER A 66 3.33 -3.91 -2.89
CA SER A 66 2.15 -3.65 -2.04
C SER A 66 0.87 -3.48 -2.87
N LEU A 67 0.94 -2.76 -4.00
CA LEU A 67 -0.20 -2.60 -4.91
C LEU A 67 -0.64 -3.94 -5.49
N ARG A 68 0.29 -4.78 -5.94
CA ARG A 68 -0.02 -6.13 -6.45
C ARG A 68 -0.66 -7.01 -5.38
N ARG A 69 -0.20 -6.95 -4.14
CA ARG A 69 -0.80 -7.69 -3.02
C ARG A 69 -2.23 -7.22 -2.75
N ARG A 70 -2.47 -5.91 -2.77
CA ARG A 70 -3.81 -5.34 -2.57
C ARG A 70 -4.77 -5.74 -3.67
N ILE A 71 -4.35 -5.68 -4.93
CA ILE A 71 -5.14 -6.15 -6.08
C ILE A 71 -5.52 -7.62 -5.91
N ARG A 72 -4.56 -8.50 -5.60
CA ARG A 72 -4.82 -9.92 -5.37
C ARG A 72 -5.80 -10.17 -4.23
N SER A 73 -5.73 -9.37 -3.15
CA SER A 73 -6.67 -9.47 -2.04
C SER A 73 -8.09 -9.11 -2.47
N LEU A 74 -8.25 -8.06 -3.28
CA LEU A 74 -9.55 -7.63 -3.82
C LEU A 74 -10.12 -8.65 -4.79
N GLU A 75 -9.28 -9.21 -5.67
CA GLU A 75 -9.68 -10.29 -6.57
C GLU A 75 -10.16 -11.53 -5.78
N ASN A 76 -9.48 -11.86 -4.68
CA ASN A 76 -9.86 -13.00 -3.84
C ASN A 76 -11.17 -12.74 -3.09
N SER A 77 -11.38 -11.53 -2.55
CA SER A 77 -12.64 -11.17 -1.88
C SER A 77 -13.83 -11.12 -2.84
N LEU A 78 -13.62 -10.66 -4.08
CA LEU A 78 -14.65 -10.69 -5.12
C LEU A 78 -15.01 -12.13 -5.51
N LYS A 79 -13.99 -12.99 -5.68
CA LYS A 79 -14.21 -14.42 -5.96
C LYS A 79 -14.94 -15.11 -4.82
N SER A 80 -14.53 -14.88 -3.57
CA SER A 80 -15.20 -15.47 -2.41
C SER A 80 -16.64 -14.96 -2.26
N ASN A 81 -16.89 -13.66 -2.45
CA ASN A 81 -18.24 -13.11 -2.38
C ASN A 81 -19.16 -13.67 -3.49
N ALA A 82 -18.64 -13.83 -4.72
CA ALA A 82 -19.37 -14.46 -5.81
C ALA A 82 -19.67 -15.95 -5.53
N LEU A 83 -18.75 -16.67 -4.89
CA LEU A 83 -18.96 -18.06 -4.46
C LEU A 83 -19.95 -18.16 -3.29
N SER A 84 -19.90 -17.26 -2.32
CA SER A 84 -20.87 -17.18 -1.21
C SER A 84 -22.27 -16.86 -1.71
N ARG A 85 -22.42 -15.94 -2.67
CA ARG A 85 -23.71 -15.64 -3.31
C ARG A 85 -24.28 -16.82 -4.09
N ARG A 86 -23.43 -17.71 -4.60
CA ARG A 86 -23.85 -18.97 -5.24
C ARG A 86 -24.24 -20.05 -4.22
N HIS A 87 -23.71 -19.98 -3.00
CA HIS A 87 -23.98 -20.94 -1.93
C HIS A 87 -25.08 -20.49 -0.97
N GLU A 88 -25.77 -19.38 -1.24
CA GLU A 88 -27.03 -19.09 -0.57
C GLU A 88 -27.98 -20.27 -0.89
N PRO A 89 -28.30 -21.13 0.08
CA PRO A 89 -29.28 -22.17 -0.14
C PRO A 89 -30.59 -21.45 -0.44
N HIS A 90 -31.32 -21.90 -1.45
CA HIS A 90 -32.74 -21.59 -1.56
C HIS A 90 -33.39 -22.02 -0.23
N HIS A 91 -33.56 -21.09 0.70
CA HIS A 91 -34.61 -21.18 1.70
C HIS A 91 -35.89 -21.14 0.89
N GLY A 92 -36.43 -22.35 0.69
CA GLY A 92 -37.70 -22.56 0.01
C GLY A 92 -38.75 -21.61 0.58
N ASP A 93 -39.57 -21.12 -0.34
CA ASP A 93 -40.83 -20.46 -0.13
C ASP A 93 -41.47 -20.84 1.23
N THR A 94 -41.41 -19.92 2.19
CA THR A 94 -42.42 -19.92 3.26
C THR A 94 -43.75 -19.60 2.57
N PRO A 95 -44.77 -20.48 2.64
CA PRO A 95 -46.07 -20.15 2.09
C PRO A 95 -46.61 -18.92 2.80
N ALA A 96 -46.91 -17.89 2.01
CA ALA A 96 -47.70 -16.76 2.47
C ALA A 96 -49.01 -17.28 3.10
N PRO A 97 -49.35 -16.93 4.35
CA PRO A 97 -50.68 -17.21 4.88
C PRO A 97 -51.69 -16.35 4.12
N ALA A 98 -52.55 -17.01 3.35
CA ALA A 98 -53.67 -16.39 2.66
C ALA A 98 -54.79 -16.01 3.66
N THR A 99 -55.10 -14.72 3.70
CA THR A 99 -56.44 -14.09 3.77
C THR A 99 -57.31 -14.25 5.03
N ALA A 100 -57.56 -13.11 5.73
CA ALA A 100 -58.89 -12.47 5.97
C ALA A 100 -58.90 -11.64 7.28
N PRO A 101 -59.81 -10.66 7.48
CA PRO A 101 -60.32 -9.63 6.59
C PRO A 101 -60.05 -8.19 7.12
N THR A 102 -60.24 -7.21 6.25
CA THR A 102 -60.22 -5.76 6.50
C THR A 102 -61.24 -5.32 7.56
N PRO A 103 -60.88 -4.49 8.56
CA PRO A 103 -61.83 -3.62 9.23
C PRO A 103 -61.79 -2.20 8.61
N VAL A 104 -62.97 -1.74 8.22
CA VAL A 104 -63.32 -0.37 7.77
C VAL A 104 -63.27 0.61 8.98
N PRO A 105 -63.06 1.93 8.79
CA PRO A 105 -62.40 2.83 9.77
C PRO A 105 -63.34 3.74 10.58
N ALA A 106 -62.81 4.33 11.68
CA ALA A 106 -63.03 5.68 12.27
C ALA A 106 -62.94 5.66 13.83
N PRO A 107 -62.71 6.77 14.56
CA PRO A 107 -61.96 8.01 14.28
C PRO A 107 -60.97 8.44 15.41
N VAL A 108 -59.95 9.21 15.02
CA VAL A 108 -59.26 10.33 15.72
C VAL A 108 -59.13 10.32 17.27
N HIS A 109 -57.88 10.24 17.75
CA HIS A 109 -57.39 11.16 18.80
C HIS A 109 -55.86 11.32 18.75
N ASP A 110 -55.43 12.53 18.37
CA ASP A 110 -54.15 13.13 18.76
C ASP A 110 -54.36 13.81 20.12
N PRO A 111 -53.37 13.83 21.04
CA PRO A 111 -52.32 14.85 20.93
C PRO A 111 -50.91 14.39 21.34
N ALA A 112 -49.93 14.73 20.49
CA ALA A 112 -48.65 15.45 20.71
C ALA A 112 -48.00 15.55 22.14
N PRO A 113 -46.76 16.07 22.27
CA PRO A 113 -45.48 15.42 21.99
C PRO A 113 -44.50 15.52 23.20
N LYS A 114 -43.61 14.54 23.42
CA LYS A 114 -42.41 14.67 24.26
C LYS A 114 -41.37 13.69 23.74
N SER A 115 -40.07 13.94 23.67
CA SER A 115 -39.22 15.12 23.78
C SER A 115 -37.88 14.60 23.27
N VAL A 116 -37.22 15.39 22.45
CA VAL A 116 -35.85 15.15 21.99
C VAL A 116 -34.95 14.98 23.20
N ASP A 117 -34.13 13.92 23.22
CA ASP A 117 -32.81 14.03 23.81
C ASP A 117 -31.80 13.33 22.90
N SER A 118 -30.93 14.17 22.38
CA SER A 118 -29.73 13.83 21.65
C SER A 118 -28.61 13.80 22.69
N ASP A 119 -27.79 12.75 22.71
CA ASP A 119 -26.39 12.75 23.17
C ASP A 119 -25.88 11.30 23.13
N GLY A 120 -24.71 10.94 22.62
CA GLY A 120 -23.62 11.73 22.05
C GLY A 120 -22.91 10.87 21.01
N ALA A 121 -22.81 11.41 19.80
CA ALA A 121 -21.98 10.90 18.74
C ALA A 121 -20.53 11.36 18.97
N SER A 122 -19.61 10.43 18.73
CA SER A 122 -18.33 10.65 18.04
C SER A 122 -17.48 11.83 18.51
N GLY A 123 -16.51 11.53 19.36
CA GLY A 123 -15.34 12.39 19.58
C GLY A 123 -14.46 12.44 18.33
N ASP A 124 -14.81 13.29 17.38
CA ASP A 124 -13.95 13.71 16.27
C ASP A 124 -12.81 14.58 16.81
N THR A 125 -11.68 13.94 17.10
CA THR A 125 -10.41 14.61 17.39
C THR A 125 -9.74 15.01 16.07
N LEU A 126 -10.09 16.19 15.56
CA LEU A 126 -9.36 16.88 14.50
C LEU A 126 -8.96 18.27 15.02
N ALA A 127 -7.79 18.35 15.64
CA ALA A 127 -7.08 19.61 15.82
C ALA A 127 -5.56 19.40 15.73
N PRO A 128 -4.93 19.96 14.70
CA PRO A 128 -3.55 20.43 14.82
C PRO A 128 -3.51 21.95 14.57
N VAL A 129 -3.15 22.70 15.62
CA VAL A 129 -2.56 24.05 15.57
C VAL A 129 -1.08 23.84 15.93
N PRO A 130 -0.05 24.50 15.32
CA PRO A 130 -0.04 25.84 14.73
C PRO A 130 0.66 25.96 13.35
N ARG A 131 0.35 27.05 12.63
CA ARG A 131 1.28 27.61 11.64
C ARG A 131 1.11 29.13 11.65
N ASN A 132 2.08 29.85 12.22
CA ASN A 132 2.29 31.25 11.85
C ASN A 132 3.80 31.57 11.82
N PRO A 133 4.34 31.98 10.66
CA PRO A 133 5.65 32.60 10.54
C PRO A 133 5.50 34.07 10.11
N SER A 134 5.80 35.03 10.98
CA SER A 134 6.11 36.41 10.56
C SER A 134 6.63 37.24 11.74
N GLU A 135 7.75 37.92 11.46
CA GLU A 135 8.51 38.93 12.22
C GLU A 135 9.65 38.44 13.12
#